data_AF-W1XNA2-F1
#
_entry.id   AF-W1XNA2-F1
#
_cell.length_a   1.000
_cell.length_b   1.000
_cell.length_c   1.000
_cell.angle_alpha   90.00
_cell.angle_beta   90.00
_cell.angle_gamma   90.00
#
_symmetry.space_group_name_H-M   'P 1'
#
loop_
_entity.id
_entity.type
_entity.pdbx_description
1 polymer ?
#
loop_
_entity_poly.entity_id
_entity_poly.type
_entity_poly.pdbx_seq_one_letter_code
_entity_poly.pdbx_strand_id
1 'polypeptide(L)'
;NGIIENHEPLREELKARGYTFVSETDTEVIAHLVNWELKQGGTLREAVLRAIPQLRGAYGTVIMDSRHPDTLLAARSGSPLVIGLGMGENFIASD
;
A
#
# COMPACT_ATOMS: atom_id res chain seq x y z
N ASN A 1 4.57 8.56 -0.61
CA ASN A 1 4.74 9.91 -0.06
C ASN A 1 4.08 9.94 1.32
N GLY A 2 4.70 10.55 2.33
CA GLY A 2 4.18 10.62 3.70
C GLY A 2 4.81 9.60 4.66
N ILE A 3 4.20 9.47 5.85
CA ILE A 3 4.70 8.70 7.00
C ILE A 3 3.62 7.75 7.51
N ILE A 4 3.97 6.48 7.70
CA ILE A 4 3.15 5.51 8.43
C ILE A 4 3.57 5.52 9.91
N GLU A 5 2.74 6.10 10.77
CA GLU A 5 3.05 6.34 12.19
C GLU A 5 3.11 5.04 13.00
N ASN A 6 2.37 4.02 12.61
CA ASN A 6 2.35 2.72 13.28
C ASN A 6 3.15 1.65 12.52
N HIS A 7 4.18 2.04 11.75
CA HIS A 7 4.97 1.09 10.97
C HIS A 7 5.76 0.10 11.84
N GLU A 8 6.30 0.52 12.99
CA GLU A 8 7.04 -0.36 13.90
C GLU A 8 6.19 -1.53 14.45
N PRO A 9 5.03 -1.30 15.10
CA PRO A 9 4.23 -2.41 15.60
C PRO A 9 3.72 -3.32 14.48
N LEU A 10 3.36 -2.78 13.31
CA LEU A 10 2.96 -3.58 12.15
C LEU A 10 4.12 -4.42 11.60
N ARG A 11 5.34 -3.87 11.58
CA ARG A 11 6.55 -4.58 11.17
C ARG A 11 6.83 -5.76 12.09
N GLU A 12 6.73 -5.58 13.40
CA GLU A 12 6.92 -6.68 14.36
C GLU A 12 5.85 -7.77 14.22
N GLU A 13 4.59 -7.39 14.02
CA GLU A 13 3.50 -8.34 13.73
C GLU A 13 3.75 -9.13 12.44
N LEU A 14 4.21 -8.47 11.38
CA LEU A 14 4.52 -9.11 10.10
C LEU A 14 5.77 -9.99 10.18
N LYS A 15 6.81 -9.59 10.92
CA LYS A 15 7.96 -10.45 11.22
C LYS A 15 7.54 -11.72 11.95
N ALA A 16 6.66 -11.60 12.95
CA ALA A 16 6.10 -12.76 13.67
C ALA A 16 5.29 -13.71 12.75
N ARG A 17 4.75 -13.18 11.64
CA ARG A 17 4.08 -13.94 10.57
C ARG A 17 5.04 -14.51 9.51
N GLY A 18 6.35 -14.32 9.68
CA GLY A 18 7.39 -14.88 8.80
C GLY A 18 7.82 -13.97 7.65
N TYR A 19 7.49 -12.67 7.67
CA TYR A 19 8.02 -11.72 6.68
C TYR A 19 9.44 -11.29 7.03
N THR A 20 10.31 -11.27 6.03
CA THR A 20 11.64 -10.67 6.11
C THR A 20 11.60 -9.29 5.48
N PHE A 21 11.92 -8.27 6.28
CA PHE A 21 12.08 -6.89 5.79
C PHE A 21 13.53 -6.67 5.39
N VAL A 22 13.73 -6.05 4.23
CA VAL A 22 15.07 -5.74 3.71
C VAL A 22 15.42 -4.26 3.79
N SER A 23 14.46 -3.41 4.15
CA SER A 23 14.65 -1.99 4.40
C SER A 23 14.09 -1.58 5.76
N GLU A 24 14.53 -0.43 6.26
CA GLU A 24 13.96 0.23 7.44
C GLU A 24 12.83 1.20 7.08
N THR A 25 12.45 1.27 5.80
CA THR A 25 11.40 2.19 5.35
C THR A 25 10.03 1.75 5.86
N ASP A 26 9.21 2.72 6.18
CA ASP A 26 7.80 2.52 6.54
C ASP A 26 6.97 2.02 5.34
N THR A 27 7.37 2.37 4.13
CA THR A 27 6.70 2.01 2.87
C THR A 27 6.70 0.48 2.65
N GLU A 28 7.75 -0.23 3.05
CA GLU A 28 7.81 -1.69 2.94
C GLU A 28 6.74 -2.40 3.79
N VAL A 29 6.32 -1.79 4.91
CA VAL A 29 5.23 -2.31 5.75
C VAL A 29 3.93 -2.37 4.97
N ILE A 30 3.64 -1.38 4.11
CA ILE A 30 2.43 -1.37 3.28
C ILE A 30 2.44 -2.56 2.32
N ALA A 31 3.57 -2.83 1.67
CA ALA A 31 3.70 -3.93 0.72
C ALA A 31 3.49 -5.29 1.40
N HIS A 32 4.11 -5.52 2.55
CA HIS A 32 3.94 -6.76 3.30
C HIS A 32 2.54 -6.92 3.90
N LEU A 33 1.94 -5.84 4.38
CA LEU A 33 0.58 -5.86 4.91
C LEU A 33 -0.44 -6.20 3.81
N VAL A 34 -0.33 -5.58 2.64
CA VAL A 34 -1.19 -5.90 1.48
C VAL A 34 -0.98 -7.36 1.05
N ASN A 35 0.28 -7.85 1.02
CA ASN A 35 0.55 -9.25 0.71
C ASN A 35 -0.06 -10.21 1.73
N TRP A 36 0.01 -9.87 3.02
CA TRP A 36 -0.60 -10.64 4.09
C TRP A 36 -2.12 -10.73 3.93
N GLU A 37 -2.78 -9.58 3.71
CA GLU A 37 -4.22 -9.53 3.48
C GLU A 37 -4.62 -10.32 2.23
N LEU A 38 -3.83 -10.25 1.16
CA LEU A 38 -4.10 -10.99 -0.07
C LEU A 38 -4.01 -12.51 0.13
N LYS A 39 -3.11 -12.99 0.99
CA LYS A 39 -3.03 -14.41 1.37
C LYS A 39 -4.25 -14.89 2.16
N GLN A 40 -5.03 -14.00 2.77
CA GLN A 40 -6.31 -14.36 3.41
C GLN A 40 -7.44 -14.58 2.38
N GLY A 41 -7.18 -14.29 1.10
CA GLY A 41 -8.11 -14.52 -0.01
C GLY A 41 -8.72 -13.23 -0.59
N GLY A 42 -9.37 -13.38 -1.74
CA GLY A 42 -9.99 -12.28 -2.48
C GLY A 42 -9.05 -11.61 -3.49
N THR A 43 -9.51 -10.50 -4.03
CA THR A 43 -8.84 -9.65 -5.02
C THR A 43 -7.82 -8.73 -4.37
N LEU A 44 -6.89 -8.19 -5.17
CA LEU A 44 -5.96 -7.15 -4.71
C LEU A 44 -6.70 -5.95 -4.10
N ARG A 45 -7.81 -5.53 -4.73
CA ARG A 45 -8.65 -4.44 -4.22
C ARG A 45 -9.18 -4.73 -2.82
N GLU A 46 -9.68 -5.93 -2.59
CA GLU A 46 -10.20 -6.34 -1.27
C GLU A 46 -9.07 -6.42 -0.23
N ALA A 47 -7.90 -6.92 -0.61
CA ALA A 47 -6.73 -6.94 0.27
C ALA A 47 -6.29 -5.53 0.67
N VAL A 48 -6.23 -4.60 -0.30
CA VAL A 48 -5.94 -3.19 -0.03
C VAL A 48 -7.00 -2.58 0.89
N LEU A 49 -8.29 -2.83 0.64
CA LEU A 49 -9.38 -2.34 1.49
C LEU A 49 -9.30 -2.86 2.94
N ARG A 50 -8.72 -4.05 3.18
CA ARG A 50 -8.44 -4.56 4.53
C ARG A 50 -7.17 -3.99 5.14
N ALA A 51 -6.15 -3.71 4.33
CA ALA A 51 -4.87 -3.18 4.79
C ALA A 51 -4.97 -1.69 5.20
N ILE A 52 -5.65 -0.87 4.40
CA ILE A 52 -5.71 0.60 4.60
C ILE A 52 -6.20 1.02 5.99
N PRO A 53 -7.27 0.44 6.57
CA PRO A 53 -7.75 0.79 7.92
C PRO A 53 -6.76 0.47 9.05
N GLN A 54 -5.78 -0.40 8.79
CA GLN A 54 -4.76 -0.76 9.78
C GLN A 54 -3.59 0.25 9.81
N LEU A 55 -3.46 1.08 8.76
CA LEU A 55 -2.41 2.09 8.66
C LEU A 55 -2.84 3.38 9.37
N ARG A 56 -1.91 3.98 10.12
CA ARG A 56 -2.07 5.29 10.77
C ARG A 56 -1.06 6.28 10.21
N GLY A 57 -1.44 7.55 10.16
CA GLY A 57 -0.62 8.64 9.65
C GLY A 57 -1.13 9.22 8.33
N ALA A 58 -0.26 9.98 7.68
CA ALA A 58 -0.57 10.69 6.45
C ALA A 58 0.32 10.16 5.32
N TYR A 59 -0.31 9.61 4.27
CA TYR A 59 0.39 9.00 3.16
C TYR A 59 -0.39 9.08 1.85
N GLY A 60 0.33 8.98 0.74
CA GLY A 60 -0.16 8.70 -0.60
C GLY A 60 0.66 7.56 -1.19
N THR A 61 -0.01 6.51 -1.67
CA THR A 61 0.62 5.30 -2.20
C THR A 61 -0.10 4.79 -3.44
N VAL A 62 0.65 4.14 -4.33
CA VAL A 62 0.15 3.40 -5.48
C VAL A 62 0.62 1.95 -5.35
N ILE A 63 -0.33 1.04 -5.44
CA ILE A 63 -0.14 -0.39 -5.26
C ILE A 63 -0.39 -1.08 -6.60
N MET A 64 0.51 -1.98 -6.96
CA MET A 64 0.48 -2.75 -8.20
C MET A 64 0.72 -4.23 -7.90
N ASP A 65 0.16 -5.10 -8.72
CA ASP A 65 0.41 -6.54 -8.69
C ASP A 65 0.96 -6.96 -10.05
N SER A 66 2.13 -7.58 -10.09
CA SER A 66 2.77 -8.01 -11.34
C SER A 66 1.94 -9.05 -12.12
N ARG A 67 1.00 -9.73 -11.44
CA ARG A 67 0.05 -10.66 -12.08
C ARG A 67 -1.10 -9.92 -12.79
N HIS A 68 -1.35 -8.66 -12.42
CA HIS A 68 -2.40 -7.82 -12.97
C HIS A 68 -1.84 -6.41 -13.27
N PRO A 69 -0.88 -6.32 -14.22
CA PRO A 69 -0.11 -5.09 -14.46
C PRO A 69 -0.98 -3.91 -14.94
N ASP A 70 -2.15 -4.19 -15.51
CA ASP A 70 -3.06 -3.18 -16.04
C ASP A 70 -3.90 -2.47 -14.96
N THR A 71 -3.74 -2.88 -13.68
CA THR A 71 -4.51 -2.31 -12.56
C THR A 71 -3.59 -1.62 -11.57
N LEU A 72 -3.83 -0.32 -11.38
CA LEU A 72 -3.21 0.50 -10.35
C LEU A 72 -4.23 0.82 -9.26
N LEU A 73 -3.87 0.62 -7.99
CA LEU A 73 -4.69 1.02 -6.85
C LEU A 73 -4.00 2.16 -6.12
N ALA A 74 -4.62 3.34 -6.11
CA ALA A 74 -4.16 4.46 -5.32
C ALA A 74 -4.90 4.55 -3.99
N ALA A 75 -4.18 4.85 -2.92
CA ALA A 75 -4.76 5.16 -1.61
C ALA A 75 -4.09 6.40 -1.01
N ARG A 76 -4.88 7.23 -0.33
CA ARG A 76 -4.40 8.41 0.38
C ARG A 76 -5.08 8.59 1.73
N SER A 77 -4.30 9.07 2.69
CA SER A 77 -4.73 9.59 3.99
C SER A 77 -3.98 10.89 4.24
N GLY A 78 -4.67 12.03 4.37
CA GLY A 78 -4.06 13.34 4.67
C GLY A 78 -3.12 13.95 3.59
N SER A 79 -2.50 13.16 2.72
CA SER A 79 -1.57 13.61 1.68
C SER A 79 -2.29 13.89 0.34
N PRO A 80 -1.97 15.00 -0.37
CA PRO A 80 -2.43 15.25 -1.72
C PRO A 80 -2.09 14.11 -2.68
N LEU A 81 -3.05 13.70 -3.50
CA LEU A 81 -2.84 12.73 -4.56
C LEU A 81 -3.79 13.09 -5.71
N VAL A 82 -3.23 13.28 -6.90
CA VAL A 82 -3.95 13.74 -8.09
C VAL A 82 -3.92 12.63 -9.13
N ILE A 83 -5.07 12.41 -9.79
CA ILE A 83 -5.21 11.49 -10.92
C ILE A 83 -5.50 12.31 -12.17
N GLY A 84 -4.57 12.28 -13.14
CA GLY A 84 -4.77 12.85 -14.46
C GLY A 84 -5.36 11.80 -15.39
N LEU A 85 -6.53 12.10 -15.96
CA LEU A 85 -7.20 11.24 -16.96
C LEU A 85 -6.80 11.70 -18.36
N GLY A 86 -6.05 10.85 -19.07
CA GLY A 86 -5.63 11.10 -20.44
C GLY A 86 -6.32 10.18 -21.45
N MET A 87 -6.01 10.37 -22.73
CA MET A 87 -6.40 9.44 -23.78
C MET A 87 -5.29 8.41 -23.98
N GLY A 88 -5.53 7.18 -23.54
CA GLY A 88 -4.58 6.06 -23.68
C GLY A 88 -3.60 5.90 -22.51
N GLU A 89 -3.51 6.89 -21.61
CA GLU A 89 -2.70 6.83 -20.40
C GLU A 89 -3.35 7.63 -19.27
N ASN A 90 -3.09 7.20 -18.03
CA ASN A 90 -3.49 7.92 -16.82
C ASN A 90 -2.24 8.18 -15.98
N PHE A 91 -2.20 9.34 -15.32
CA PHE A 91 -1.09 9.73 -14.45
C PHE A 91 -1.55 9.77 -12.99
N ILE A 92 -0.68 9.33 -12.08
CA ILE A 92 -0.86 9.50 -10.63
C ILE A 92 0.34 10.27 -10.11
N ALA A 93 0.09 11.40 -9.47
CA ALA A 93 1.14 12.23 -8.87
C ALA A 93 0.76 12.59 -7.44
N SER A 94 1.77 12.66 -6.57
CA SER A 94 1.66 13.44 -5.35
C SER A 94 2.06 14.88 -5.66
N ASP A 95 1.41 15.82 -5.01
CA ASP A 95 1.90 17.21 -4.90
C ASP A 95 3.17 17.24 -4.03
#